data_AF-A0A1E3B266-F1
#
_entry.id   AF-A0A1E3B266-F1
#
_cell.length_a   1.000
_cell.length_b   1.000
_cell.length_c   1.000
_cell.angle_alpha   90.00
_cell.angle_beta   90.00
_cell.angle_gamma   90.00
#
_symmetry.space_group_name_H-M   'P 1'
#
loop_
_entity.id
_entity.type
_entity.pdbx_description
1 polymer ?
#
loop_
_entity_poly.entity_id
_entity_poly.type
_entity_poly.pdbx_seq_one_letter_code
_entity_poly.pdbx_strand_id
1 'polypeptide(L)'
;MAPKTHRPTNTYYAMPNYYRILGAYAITGLFACAHITSSPSTTPTAATPLWTNYFITLVVLLLMNPFLCFERTIIDEDRGKVVAKAPLIGFRSCEVQLDLEGVRNGVFDYDLRIGHGRNDERLQDGARYGRAF
;
A
#
# COMPACT_ATOMS: atom_id res chain seq x y z
N MET A 1 10.95 5.39 -38.85
CA MET A 1 10.93 5.16 -37.40
C MET A 1 9.59 4.53 -37.07
N ALA A 2 9.54 3.23 -36.75
CA ALA A 2 8.30 2.61 -36.31
C ALA A 2 7.86 3.27 -34.98
N PRO A 3 6.56 3.56 -34.78
CA PRO A 3 6.07 4.05 -33.50
C PRO A 3 6.46 3.03 -32.43
N LYS A 4 7.08 3.49 -31.34
CA LYS A 4 7.28 2.65 -30.15
C LYS A 4 5.90 2.19 -29.71
N THR A 5 5.54 0.95 -30.02
CA THR A 5 4.35 0.28 -29.51
C THR A 5 4.49 0.30 -28.00
N HIS A 6 3.72 1.19 -27.36
CA HIS A 6 3.66 1.24 -25.90
C HIS A 6 3.08 -0.11 -25.46
N ARG A 7 3.90 -0.93 -24.80
CA ARG A 7 3.39 -2.16 -24.21
C ARG A 7 2.43 -1.79 -23.08
N PRO A 8 1.27 -2.46 -22.97
CA PRO A 8 0.31 -2.12 -21.95
C PRO A 8 0.93 -2.43 -20.57
N THR A 9 0.99 -1.42 -19.70
CA THR A 9 1.62 -1.53 -18.37
C THR A 9 0.58 -1.37 -17.26
N ASN A 10 0.73 -2.14 -16.18
CA ASN A 10 -0.04 -2.01 -14.95
C ASN A 10 0.81 -1.34 -13.86
N THR A 11 0.23 -0.46 -13.04
CA THR A 11 0.95 0.20 -11.94
C THR A 11 0.64 -0.48 -10.62
N TYR A 12 1.56 -1.29 -10.10
CA TYR A 12 1.42 -1.92 -8.79
C TYR A 12 1.96 -1.02 -7.68
N TYR A 13 1.37 -1.15 -6.49
CA TYR A 13 1.86 -0.46 -5.30
C TYR A 13 2.60 -1.45 -4.38
N ALA A 14 3.89 -1.24 -4.17
CA ALA A 14 4.71 -2.07 -3.31
C ALA A 14 5.35 -1.22 -2.21
N MET A 15 4.92 -1.45 -0.97
CA MET A 15 5.56 -0.85 0.20
C MET A 15 6.23 -1.96 1.03
N PRO A 16 7.52 -2.23 0.80
CA PRO A 16 8.21 -3.31 1.47
C PRO A 16 8.22 -3.09 2.98
N ASN A 17 8.02 -4.17 3.74
CA ASN A 17 7.98 -4.17 5.21
C ASN A 17 6.88 -3.31 5.86
N TYR A 18 5.89 -2.82 5.12
CA TYR A 18 4.81 -1.97 5.68
C TYR A 18 4.18 -2.56 6.95
N TYR A 19 3.76 -3.83 6.93
CA TYR A 19 3.16 -4.48 8.10
C TYR A 19 4.12 -4.60 9.30
N ARG A 20 5.43 -4.77 9.05
CA ARG A 20 6.44 -4.82 10.11
C ARG A 20 6.63 -3.43 10.72
N ILE A 21 6.67 -2.39 9.89
CA ILE A 21 6.80 -0.99 10.33
C ILE A 21 5.54 -0.58 11.10
N LEU A 22 4.35 -0.88 10.59
CA LEU A 22 3.08 -0.62 11.25
C LEU A 22 2.99 -1.35 12.60
N GLY A 23 3.33 -2.64 12.62
CA GLY A 23 3.33 -3.44 13.84
C GLY A 23 4.33 -2.93 14.88
N ALA A 24 5.56 -2.62 14.45
CA ALA A 24 6.56 -2.01 15.32
C ALA A 24 6.07 -0.68 15.88
N TYR A 25 5.55 0.22 15.04
CA TYR A 25 5.01 1.51 15.46
C TYR A 25 3.86 1.35 16.47
N ALA A 26 2.91 0.44 16.19
CA ALA A 26 1.78 0.20 17.07
C ALA A 26 2.23 -0.32 18.45
N ILE A 27 3.21 -1.22 18.51
CA ILE A 27 3.72 -1.75 19.77
C ILE A 27 4.53 -0.69 20.53
N THR A 28 5.51 -0.07 19.87
CA THR A 28 6.40 0.90 20.52
C THR A 28 5.66 2.16 20.94
N GLY A 29 4.73 2.64 20.11
CA GLY A 29 3.93 3.83 20.38
C GLY A 29 2.95 3.60 21.52
N LEU A 30 2.26 2.45 21.55
CA LEU A 30 1.38 2.08 22.66
C LEU A 30 2.16 1.97 23.98
N PHE A 31 3.32 1.30 23.96
CA PHE A 31 4.18 1.16 25.13
C PHE A 31 4.68 2.52 25.63
N ALA A 32 5.18 3.38 24.73
CA ALA A 32 5.63 4.71 25.08
C ALA A 32 4.50 5.57 25.66
N CYS A 33 3.31 5.54 25.05
CA CYS A 33 2.16 6.29 25.56
C CYS A 33 1.73 5.81 26.94
N ALA A 34 1.66 4.49 27.16
CA ALA A 34 1.36 3.92 28.46
C ALA A 34 2.41 4.30 29.51
N HIS A 35 3.69 4.22 29.17
CA HIS A 35 4.78 4.55 30.11
C HIS A 35 4.76 6.02 30.53
N ILE A 36 4.65 6.94 29.56
CA ILE A 36 4.59 8.38 29.83
C ILE A 36 3.35 8.72 30.65
N THR A 37 2.18 8.18 30.30
CA THR A 37 0.94 8.47 31.05
C THR A 37 0.88 7.83 32.44
N SER A 38 1.60 6.74 32.67
CA SER A 38 1.74 6.13 34.00
C SER A 38 2.70 6.88 34.94
N SER A 39 3.49 7.83 34.41
CA SER A 39 4.46 8.57 35.21
C SER A 39 3.74 9.52 36.18
N PRO A 40 4.16 9.58 37.47
CA PRO A 40 3.49 10.39 38.49
C PRO A 40 3.57 11.90 38.23
N SER A 41 4.47 12.33 37.33
CA SER A 41 4.62 13.72 36.88
C SER A 41 3.66 14.11 35.76
N THR A 42 2.92 13.17 35.18
CA THR A 42 2.12 13.43 33.99
C THR A 42 0.75 13.97 34.36
N THR A 43 0.48 15.21 33.96
CA THR A 43 -0.83 15.82 34.15
C THR A 43 -1.85 15.27 33.14
N PRO A 44 -3.15 15.18 33.51
CA PRO A 44 -4.21 14.76 32.58
C PRO A 44 -4.24 15.61 31.29
N THR A 45 -3.91 16.90 31.42
CA THR A 45 -3.82 17.85 30.31
C THR A 45 -2.72 17.52 29.30
N ALA A 46 -1.66 16.81 29.72
CA ALA A 46 -0.58 16.36 28.84
C ALA A 46 -0.84 14.94 28.29
N ALA A 47 -1.57 14.10 29.02
CA ALA A 47 -1.93 12.75 28.60
C ALA A 47 -2.89 12.74 27.40
N THR A 48 -3.94 13.58 27.41
CA THR A 48 -4.94 13.65 26.34
C THR A 48 -4.33 13.91 24.95
N PRO A 49 -3.56 15.00 24.72
CA PRO A 49 -3.01 15.28 23.39
C PRO A 49 -1.99 14.21 22.94
N LEU A 50 -1.30 13.56 23.87
CA LEU A 50 -0.35 12.49 23.56
C LEU A 50 -1.06 11.28 22.94
N TRP A 51 -2.14 10.81 23.58
CA TRP A 51 -2.95 9.72 23.04
C TRP A 51 -3.65 10.13 21.74
N THR A 52 -4.19 11.36 21.67
CA THR A 52 -4.82 11.86 20.44
C THR A 52 -3.84 11.84 19.26
N ASN A 53 -2.62 12.35 19.44
CA ASN A 53 -1.61 12.34 18.37
C ASN A 53 -1.19 10.91 17.99
N TYR A 54 -1.07 10.01 18.97
CA TYR A 54 -0.78 8.61 18.70
C TYR A 54 -1.88 7.94 17.86
N PHE A 55 -3.15 8.15 18.20
CA PHE A 55 -4.26 7.61 17.40
C PHE A 55 -4.34 8.21 16.01
N ILE A 56 -4.15 9.53 15.88
CA ILE A 56 -4.15 10.20 14.57
C ILE A 56 -3.06 9.62 13.67
N THR A 57 -1.84 9.50 14.18
CA THR A 57 -0.71 8.93 13.42
C THR A 57 -0.92 7.45 13.08
N LEU A 58 -1.51 6.66 13.98
CA LEU A 58 -1.87 5.27 13.71
C LEU A 58 -2.89 5.17 12.56
N VAL A 59 -3.93 6.00 12.59
CA VAL A 59 -4.95 6.04 11.52
C VAL A 59 -4.32 6.47 10.19
N VAL A 60 -3.47 7.49 10.20
CA VAL A 60 -2.75 7.93 8.99
C VAL A 60 -1.90 6.79 8.42
N LEU A 61 -1.15 6.09 9.26
CA LEU A 61 -0.37 4.93 8.83
C LEU A 61 -1.29 3.86 8.23
N LEU A 62 -2.38 3.50 8.92
CA LEU A 62 -3.35 2.52 8.42
C LEU A 62 -3.95 2.91 7.06
N LEU A 63 -4.23 4.19 6.83
CA LEU A 63 -4.76 4.69 5.56
C LEU A 63 -3.72 4.61 4.42
N MET A 64 -2.43 4.60 4.74
CA MET A 64 -1.34 4.37 3.78
C MET A 64 -1.16 2.89 3.41
N ASN A 65 -2.03 1.99 3.91
CA ASN A 65 -1.96 0.57 3.59
C ASN A 65 -2.14 0.34 2.07
N PRO A 66 -1.18 -0.32 1.40
CA PRO A 66 -1.25 -0.56 -0.04
C PRO A 66 -2.39 -1.50 -0.48
N PHE A 67 -3.12 -2.11 0.45
CA PHE A 67 -4.29 -2.94 0.19
C PHE A 67 -5.62 -2.20 0.31
N LEU A 68 -5.64 -0.98 0.88
CA LEU A 68 -6.83 -0.14 0.85
C LEU A 68 -6.93 0.51 -0.52
N CYS A 69 -7.76 -0.07 -1.38
CA CYS A 69 -7.95 0.39 -2.75
C CYS A 69 -9.41 0.76 -3.01
N PHE A 70 -9.61 1.77 -3.86
CA PHE A 70 -10.88 1.98 -4.54
C PHE A 70 -10.95 1.07 -5.75
N GLU A 71 -12.08 0.37 -5.88
CA GLU A 71 -12.41 -0.41 -7.06
C GLU A 71 -13.31 0.40 -7.97
N ARG A 72 -12.97 0.47 -9.25
CA ARG A 72 -13.77 1.10 -10.29
C ARG A 72 -13.79 0.22 -11.52
N THR A 73 -14.97 -0.11 -12.04
CA THR A 73 -15.06 -0.83 -13.31
C THR A 73 -14.72 0.11 -14.46
N ILE A 74 -13.74 -0.27 -15.28
CA ILE A 74 -13.36 0.42 -16.51
C ILE A 74 -13.60 -0.49 -17.72
N ILE A 75 -13.79 0.11 -18.88
CA ILE A 75 -13.83 -0.61 -20.16
C ILE A 75 -12.41 -0.56 -20.70
N ASP A 76 -11.78 -1.72 -20.84
CA ASP A 76 -10.41 -1.86 -21.34
C ASP A 76 -10.37 -1.64 -22.88
N GLU A 77 -9.17 -1.49 -23.43
CA GLU A 77 -8.96 -1.27 -24.87
C GLU A 77 -9.54 -2.40 -25.73
N ASP A 78 -9.61 -3.62 -25.19
CA ASP A 78 -10.22 -4.81 -25.79
C ASP A 78 -11.76 -4.88 -25.63
N ARG A 79 -12.42 -3.78 -25.21
CA ARG A 79 -13.87 -3.69 -24.91
C ARG A 79 -14.37 -4.60 -23.79
N GLY A 80 -13.49 -5.30 -23.09
CA GLY A 80 -13.79 -6.06 -21.88
C GLY A 80 -13.98 -5.16 -20.67
N LYS A 81 -14.93 -5.49 -19.79
CA LYS A 81 -15.05 -4.83 -18.47
C LYS A 81 -13.99 -5.40 -17.54
N VAL A 82 -13.11 -4.54 -17.04
CA VAL A 82 -12.06 -4.92 -16.09
C VAL A 82 -12.18 -4.06 -14.83
N VAL A 83 -11.88 -4.64 -13.68
CA VAL A 83 -11.85 -3.91 -12.41
C VAL A 83 -10.52 -3.16 -12.32
N ALA A 84 -10.60 -1.83 -12.25
CA ALA A 84 -9.46 -1.00 -11.92
C ALA A 84 -9.38 -0.79 -10.40
N LYS A 85 -8.21 -1.03 -9.82
CA LYS A 85 -7.91 -0.81 -8.40
C LYS A 85 -6.89 0.32 -8.28
N ALA A 86 -7.21 1.35 -7.50
CA ALA A 86 -6.27 2.43 -7.17
C ALA A 86 -6.15 2.54 -5.65
N PRO A 87 -4.94 2.65 -5.08
CA PRO A 87 -4.81 2.79 -3.64
C PRO A 87 -5.46 4.10 -3.16
N LEU A 88 -5.97 4.06 -1.93
CA LEU A 88 -6.61 5.19 -1.25
C LEU A 88 -5.64 6.34 -1.03
N ILE A 89 -4.43 6.03 -0.56
CA ILE A 89 -3.30 6.95 -0.43
C ILE A 89 -2.09 6.21 -1.01
N GLY A 90 -1.43 6.81 -1.99
CA GLY A 90 -0.23 6.23 -2.55
C GLY A 90 0.88 7.24 -2.73
N PHE A 91 2.10 6.75 -2.53
CA PHE A 91 3.31 7.49 -2.83
C PHE A 91 3.84 7.06 -4.17
N ARG A 92 4.17 8.02 -5.03
CA ARG A 92 4.78 7.75 -6.35
C ARG A 92 6.07 6.93 -6.24
N SER A 93 6.80 7.02 -5.13
CA SER A 93 7.99 6.22 -4.85
C SER A 93 7.71 4.73 -4.61
N CYS A 94 6.46 4.37 -4.29
CA CYS A 94 6.01 3.00 -4.07
C CYS A 94 5.29 2.43 -5.31
N GLU A 95 5.17 3.20 -6.39
CA GLU A 95 4.64 2.74 -7.67
C GLU A 95 5.68 1.90 -8.41
N VAL A 96 5.24 0.75 -8.89
CA VAL A 96 6.03 -0.15 -9.72
C VAL A 96 5.25 -0.45 -10.99
N GLN A 97 5.79 -0.04 -12.13
CA GLN A 97 5.17 -0.29 -13.43
C GLN A 97 5.63 -1.65 -13.95
N LEU A 98 4.68 -2.55 -14.19
CA LEU A 98 4.93 -3.88 -14.75
C LEU A 98 4.27 -4.02 -16.12
N ASP A 99 4.98 -4.66 -17.05
CA ASP A 99 4.46 -5.00 -18.37
C ASP A 99 3.41 -6.12 -18.24
N LEU A 100 2.21 -5.90 -18.76
CA LEU A 100 1.11 -6.86 -18.68
C LEU A 100 1.41 -8.16 -19.42
N GLU A 101 2.20 -8.09 -20.49
CA GLU A 101 2.63 -9.29 -21.20
C GLU A 101 3.60 -10.13 -20.36
N GLY A 102 4.50 -9.48 -19.62
CA GLY A 102 5.40 -10.13 -18.67
C GLY A 102 4.66 -10.77 -17.49
N VAL A 103 3.60 -10.12 -16.99
CA VAL A 103 2.72 -10.68 -15.94
C VAL A 103 1.96 -11.91 -16.47
N ARG A 104 1.34 -11.80 -17.66
CA ARG A 104 0.58 -12.90 -18.27
C ARG A 104 1.45 -14.11 -18.57
N ASN A 105 2.68 -13.89 -19.01
CA ASN A 105 3.63 -14.95 -19.36
C ASN A 105 4.39 -15.49 -18.13
N GLY A 106 4.10 -15.02 -16.91
CA GLY A 106 4.77 -15.46 -15.70
C GLY A 106 6.27 -15.13 -15.67
N VAL A 107 6.71 -14.13 -16.43
CA VAL A 107 8.14 -13.74 -16.56
C VAL A 107 8.64 -13.03 -15.30
N PHE A 108 7.73 -12.40 -14.56
CA PHE A 108 8.04 -11.89 -13.23
C PHE A 108 7.97 -13.06 -12.25
N ASP A 109 9.16 -13.61 -11.98
CA ASP A 109 9.35 -14.46 -10.81
C ASP A 109 8.95 -13.67 -9.56
N TYR A 110 8.38 -14.34 -8.57
CA TYR A 110 7.63 -13.81 -7.43
C TYR A 110 8.47 -13.03 -6.39
N ASP A 111 9.41 -12.25 -6.89
CA ASP A 111 10.52 -11.64 -6.17
C ASP A 111 10.52 -10.11 -6.34
N LEU A 112 9.32 -9.55 -6.53
CA LEU A 112 9.04 -8.11 -6.41
C LEU A 112 9.16 -7.64 -4.95
N ARG A 113 10.25 -8.01 -4.25
CA ARG A 113 10.73 -7.48 -2.97
C ARG A 113 9.67 -7.21 -1.90
N ILE A 114 8.58 -7.96 -1.91
CA ILE A 114 7.64 -8.09 -0.80
C ILE A 114 8.02 -9.43 -0.19
N GLY A 115 8.71 -9.38 0.95
CA GLY A 115 9.45 -10.50 1.49
C GLY A 115 8.71 -11.85 1.47
N HIS A 116 9.50 -12.90 1.22
CA HIS A 116 9.18 -14.32 1.42
C HIS A 116 8.37 -14.99 0.31
N GLY A 117 8.87 -15.05 -0.92
CA GLY A 117 8.59 -16.12 -1.90
C GLY A 117 7.13 -16.55 -2.06
N ARG A 118 6.19 -15.61 -1.88
CA ARG A 118 4.75 -15.83 -1.94
C ARG A 118 4.22 -15.08 -3.15
N ASN A 119 3.37 -15.76 -3.90
CA ASN A 119 2.68 -15.18 -5.04
C ASN A 119 1.85 -13.98 -4.59
N ASP A 120 2.13 -12.80 -5.12
CA ASP A 120 1.29 -11.62 -4.91
C ASP A 120 -0.05 -11.86 -5.63
N GLU A 121 -1.12 -12.05 -4.86
CA GLU A 121 -2.47 -12.36 -5.38
C GLU A 121 -2.97 -11.29 -6.37
N ARG A 122 -2.45 -10.05 -6.27
CA ARG A 122 -2.77 -8.93 -7.16
C ARG A 122 -2.25 -9.10 -8.58
N LEU A 123 -1.26 -9.97 -8.80
CA LEU A 123 -0.79 -10.34 -10.13
C LEU A 123 -1.71 -11.37 -10.79
N GLN A 124 -2.57 -12.03 -10.01
CA GLN A 124 -3.42 -13.14 -10.45
C GLN A 124 -4.92 -12.78 -10.47
N ASP A 125 -5.33 -11.67 -9.87
CA ASP A 125 -6.74 -11.25 -9.77
C ASP A 125 -7.32 -10.66 -11.05
N GLY A 126 -6.50 -10.47 -12.09
CA GLY A 126 -6.91 -9.92 -13.39
C GLY A 126 -7.29 -8.43 -13.35
N ALA A 127 -7.05 -7.72 -12.24
CA ALA A 127 -7.38 -6.30 -12.12
C ALA A 127 -6.33 -5.39 -12.77
N ARG A 128 -6.76 -4.21 -13.21
CA ARG A 128 -5.86 -3.12 -13.63
C ARG A 128 -5.54 -2.25 -12.42
N TYR A 129 -4.28 -2.14 -12.04
CA TYR A 129 -3.85 -1.24 -10.98
C TYR A 129 -3.41 0.10 -11.56
N GLY A 130 -4.06 1.16 -11.05
CA GLY A 130 -3.81 2.55 -11.43
C GLY A 130 -2.85 3.26 -10.49
N ARG A 131 -2.42 4.45 -10.91
CA ARG A 131 -1.72 5.38 -10.01
C ARG A 131 -2.65 5.81 -8.86
N ALA A 132 -2.06 6.19 -7.74
CA ALA A 132 -2.80 6.86 -6.69
C ALA A 132 -3.34 8.20 -7.18
N PHE A 133 -4.42 8.62 -6.55
CA PHE A 133 -5.03 9.92 -6.75
C PHE A 133 -4.14 11.06 -6.26
#